data_AF-A0A0J9WDQ3-F1
#
_entry.id   AF-A0A0J9WDQ3-F1
#
_cell.length_a   1.000
_cell.length_b   1.000
_cell.length_c   1.000
_cell.angle_alpha   90.00
_cell.angle_beta   90.00
_cell.angle_gamma   90.00
#
_symmetry.space_group_name_H-M   'P 1'
#
loop_
_entity.id
_entity.type
_entity.pdbx_description
1 polymer ?
#
loop_
_entity_poly.entity_id
_entity_poly.type
_entity_poly.pdbx_seq_one_letter_code
_entity_poly.pdbx_strand_id
1 'polypeptide(L)'
;MSGSGNKPKCDYYPYEGNYKEPINIIILDIFQNNMEIVKDIVATVSDNINIGLQNYICECVKIYKEMDKKYCRNKGEDEKSDLTCSMLDRVKYIYKWYLFDNPHNNYKIPSLDDVEKEYRNKCLLHKLKLPLSAPIVNDGDASPTLAQDRDGKSAEFSSPKPFMDEKPVYTWKKLDALWFQRR
;
A
#
# COMPACT_ATOMS: atom_id res chain seq x y z
N MET A 1 31.29 4.10 32.28
CA MET A 1 30.79 4.28 30.90
C MET A 1 29.26 4.21 30.96
N SER A 2 28.59 5.36 30.95
CA SER A 2 27.12 5.41 31.03
C SER A 2 26.54 5.31 29.61
N GLY A 3 25.84 4.21 29.32
CA GLY A 3 25.14 4.03 28.06
C GLY A 3 23.92 4.96 28.00
N SER A 4 23.94 5.91 27.07
CA SER A 4 22.79 6.76 26.76
C SER A 4 21.70 5.92 26.09
N GLY A 5 20.74 5.45 26.88
CA GLY A 5 19.55 4.74 26.41
C GLY A 5 18.58 5.69 25.71
N ASN A 6 18.82 5.98 24.43
CA ASN A 6 17.82 6.62 23.59
C ASN A 6 16.68 5.63 23.36
N LYS A 7 15.53 5.85 24.01
CA LYS A 7 14.30 5.12 23.69
C LYS A 7 13.94 5.41 22.23
N PRO A 8 13.57 4.40 21.41
CA PRO A 8 13.08 4.65 20.07
C PRO A 8 11.86 5.57 20.15
N LYS A 9 11.93 6.70 19.45
CA LYS A 9 10.83 7.66 19.36
C LYS A 9 10.00 7.30 18.14
N CYS A 10 8.75 6.91 18.35
CA CYS A 10 7.77 6.76 17.28
C CYS A 10 7.08 8.11 17.11
N ASP A 11 7.54 8.92 16.16
CA ASP A 11 6.89 10.19 15.87
C ASP A 11 5.54 9.91 15.18
N TYR A 12 4.47 10.48 15.73
CA TYR A 12 3.14 10.38 15.15
C TYR A 12 3.04 11.33 13.95
N TYR A 13 2.68 10.79 12.79
CA TYR A 13 2.42 11.59 11.60
C TYR A 13 0.92 11.84 11.44
N PRO A 14 0.44 13.09 11.48
CA PRO A 14 -0.98 13.41 11.51
C PRO A 14 -1.63 13.34 10.11
N TYR A 15 -1.81 12.13 9.58
CA TYR A 15 -2.40 11.92 8.25
C TYR A 15 -3.82 12.52 8.12
N GLU A 16 -4.67 12.36 9.15
CA GLU A 16 -6.07 12.84 9.13
C GLU A 16 -6.19 14.38 8.99
N GLY A 17 -5.24 15.08 9.61
CA GLY A 17 -5.18 16.54 9.56
C GLY A 17 -4.75 17.06 8.19
N ASN A 18 -3.88 16.33 7.50
CA ASN A 18 -3.11 16.89 6.39
C ASN A 18 -3.62 16.45 5.00
N TYR A 19 -4.31 15.32 4.89
CA TYR A 19 -4.61 14.72 3.60
C TYR A 19 -6.10 14.46 3.39
N LYS A 20 -6.51 14.50 2.12
CA LYS A 20 -7.78 13.91 1.69
C LYS A 20 -7.66 12.39 1.74
N GLU A 21 -8.71 11.73 2.26
CA GLU A 21 -8.79 10.27 2.40
C GLU A 21 -7.49 9.66 2.99
N PRO A 22 -7.17 10.00 4.25
CA PRO A 22 -5.87 9.68 4.87
C PRO A 22 -5.52 8.19 4.82
N ILE A 23 -6.52 7.29 4.91
CA ILE A 23 -6.31 5.84 4.81
C ILE A 23 -5.71 5.46 3.44
N ASN A 24 -6.23 6.02 2.35
CA ASN A 24 -5.72 5.78 1.00
C ASN A 24 -4.28 6.29 0.86
N ILE A 25 -3.98 7.44 1.47
CA ILE A 25 -2.62 7.99 1.51
C ILE A 25 -1.67 7.12 2.32
N ILE A 26 -2.09 6.58 3.46
CA ILE A 26 -1.28 5.66 4.26
C ILE A 26 -0.96 4.39 3.47
N ILE A 27 -1.93 3.82 2.74
CA ILE A 27 -1.71 2.64 1.91
C ILE A 27 -0.63 2.92 0.84
N LEU A 28 -0.72 4.06 0.16
CA LEU A 28 0.26 4.47 -0.84
C LEU A 28 1.63 4.81 -0.21
N ASP A 29 1.65 5.40 0.99
CA ASP A 29 2.88 5.69 1.73
C ASP A 29 3.63 4.41 2.08
N ILE A 30 2.92 3.42 2.65
CA ILE A 30 3.48 2.11 2.95
C ILE A 30 4.02 1.47 1.67
N PHE A 31 3.29 1.56 0.56
CA PHE A 31 3.73 0.99 -0.71
C PHE A 31 5.03 1.62 -1.22
N GLN A 32 5.13 2.96 -1.24
CA GLN A 32 6.36 3.65 -1.67
C GLN A 32 7.54 3.36 -0.73
N ASN A 33 7.32 3.22 0.58
CA ASN A 33 8.38 2.98 1.55
C ASN A 33 8.93 1.56 1.45
N ASN A 34 8.14 0.61 0.91
CA ASN A 34 8.54 -0.76 0.66
C ASN A 34 8.95 -1.00 -0.80
N MET A 35 9.11 0.05 -1.61
CA MET A 35 9.28 -0.09 -3.06
C MET A 35 10.57 -0.83 -3.45
N GLU A 36 11.63 -0.73 -2.65
CA GLU A 36 12.86 -1.49 -2.88
C GLU A 36 12.63 -3.00 -2.77
N ILE A 37 11.94 -3.42 -1.71
CA ILE A 37 11.54 -4.83 -1.51
C ILE A 37 10.63 -5.29 -2.65
N VAL A 38 9.65 -4.46 -3.05
CA VAL A 38 8.75 -4.79 -4.16
C VAL A 38 9.56 -4.97 -5.45
N LYS A 39 10.48 -4.06 -5.77
CA LYS A 39 11.38 -4.15 -6.94
C LYS A 39 12.15 -5.47 -6.95
N ASP A 40 12.77 -5.84 -5.83
CA ASP A 40 13.59 -7.05 -5.76
C ASP A 40 12.75 -8.32 -5.96
N ILE A 41 11.53 -8.36 -5.40
CA ILE A 41 10.60 -9.48 -5.62
C ILE A 41 10.18 -9.56 -7.08
N VAL A 42 9.80 -8.44 -7.72
CA VAL A 42 9.31 -8.47 -9.11
C VAL A 42 10.42 -8.72 -10.15
N ALA A 43 11.67 -8.40 -9.79
CA ALA A 43 12.86 -8.67 -10.59
C ALA A 43 13.37 -10.12 -10.45
N THR A 44 12.89 -10.86 -9.44
CA THR A 44 13.29 -12.27 -9.23
C THR A 44 12.75 -13.14 -10.35
N VAL A 45 13.62 -13.98 -10.94
CA VAL A 45 13.23 -14.97 -11.94
C VAL A 45 12.62 -16.15 -11.21
N SER A 46 11.29 -16.27 -11.26
CA SER A 46 10.53 -17.36 -10.65
C SER A 46 9.38 -17.74 -11.57
N ASP A 47 9.18 -19.03 -11.79
CA ASP A 47 8.02 -19.55 -12.54
C ASP A 47 6.70 -19.27 -11.82
N ASN A 48 6.76 -19.09 -10.50
CA ASN A 48 5.60 -18.79 -9.67
C ASN A 48 5.57 -17.30 -9.31
N ILE A 49 4.56 -16.60 -9.81
CA ILE A 49 4.26 -15.22 -9.43
C ILE A 49 3.59 -15.21 -8.06
N ASN A 50 4.02 -14.33 -7.16
CA ASN A 50 3.26 -14.03 -5.95
C ASN A 50 1.98 -13.25 -6.32
N ILE A 51 0.86 -13.95 -6.39
CA ILE A 51 -0.47 -13.40 -6.73
C ILE A 51 -0.90 -12.33 -5.72
N GLY A 52 -0.55 -12.50 -4.45
CA GLY A 52 -0.82 -11.51 -3.41
C GLY A 52 -0.13 -10.18 -3.69
N LEU A 53 1.16 -10.22 -4.06
CA LEU A 53 1.91 -9.02 -4.46
C LEU A 53 1.34 -8.38 -5.73
N GLN A 54 1.01 -9.19 -6.74
CA GLN A 54 0.38 -8.67 -7.97
C GLN A 54 -0.95 -7.96 -7.67
N ASN A 55 -1.77 -8.53 -6.79
CA ASN A 55 -3.03 -7.93 -6.37
C ASN A 55 -2.80 -6.63 -5.58
N TYR A 56 -1.81 -6.62 -4.68
CA TYR A 56 -1.47 -5.43 -3.90
C TYR A 56 -0.99 -4.27 -4.77
N ILE A 57 -0.12 -4.53 -5.75
CA ILE A 57 0.30 -3.54 -6.76
C ILE A 57 -0.92 -2.98 -7.49
N CYS A 58 -1.85 -3.85 -7.89
CA CYS A 58 -3.06 -3.45 -8.58
C CYS A 58 -3.99 -2.59 -7.72
N GLU A 59 -4.20 -2.93 -6.44
CA GLU A 59 -4.97 -2.09 -5.52
C GLU A 59 -4.32 -0.71 -5.33
N CYS A 60 -2.99 -0.65 -5.18
CA CYS A 60 -2.29 0.63 -5.09
C CYS A 60 -2.48 1.50 -6.35
N VAL A 61 -2.41 0.90 -7.54
CA VAL A 61 -2.64 1.59 -8.82
C VAL A 61 -4.08 2.10 -8.92
N LYS A 62 -5.06 1.32 -8.45
CA LYS A 62 -6.46 1.73 -8.39
C LYS A 62 -6.65 2.93 -7.45
N ILE A 63 -6.11 2.85 -6.24
CA ILE A 63 -6.19 3.94 -5.25
C ILE A 63 -5.54 5.21 -5.81
N TYR A 64 -4.32 5.10 -6.37
CA TYR A 64 -3.63 6.21 -7.01
C TYR A 64 -4.53 6.89 -8.05
N LYS A 65 -5.12 6.10 -8.96
CA LYS A 65 -6.01 6.59 -10.01
C LYS A 65 -7.21 7.38 -9.46
N GLU A 66 -7.90 6.79 -8.48
CA GLU A 66 -9.11 7.37 -7.90
C GLU A 66 -8.79 8.67 -7.17
N MET A 67 -7.70 8.68 -6.39
CA MET A 67 -7.21 9.84 -5.65
C MET A 67 -6.78 10.98 -6.59
N ASP A 68 -5.97 10.68 -7.61
CA ASP A 68 -5.47 11.66 -8.58
C ASP A 68 -6.63 12.32 -9.35
N LYS A 69 -7.57 11.51 -9.84
CA LYS A 69 -8.76 11.99 -10.54
C LYS A 69 -9.64 12.89 -9.66
N LYS A 70 -9.78 12.54 -8.38
CA LYS A 70 -10.69 13.22 -7.45
C LYS A 70 -10.10 14.52 -6.90
N TYR A 71 -8.81 14.56 -6.63
CA TYR A 71 -8.19 15.65 -5.87
C TYR A 71 -7.19 16.50 -6.66
N CYS A 72 -6.65 16.02 -7.78
CA CYS A 72 -5.52 16.67 -8.46
C CYS A 72 -5.86 17.38 -9.78
N ARG A 73 -7.13 17.42 -10.17
CA ARG A 73 -7.58 18.16 -11.36
C ARG A 73 -7.59 19.68 -11.15
N ASN A 74 -7.88 20.13 -9.94
CA ASN A 74 -7.95 21.56 -9.57
C ASN A 74 -6.94 21.88 -8.46
N LYS A 75 -5.63 21.69 -8.73
CA LYS A 75 -4.58 22.02 -7.75
C LYS A 75 -4.67 23.51 -7.35
N GLY A 76 -4.51 23.82 -6.07
CA GLY A 76 -4.47 25.18 -5.53
C GLY A 76 -5.75 25.72 -4.88
N GLU A 77 -6.85 24.95 -4.85
CA GLU A 77 -8.10 25.38 -4.21
C GLU A 77 -8.18 25.05 -2.70
N ASP A 78 -7.43 24.02 -2.24
CA ASP A 78 -7.50 23.51 -0.88
C ASP A 78 -6.15 22.89 -0.46
N GLU A 79 -5.64 23.33 0.70
CA GLU A 79 -4.33 22.92 1.22
C GLU A 79 -4.18 21.39 1.35
N LYS A 80 -5.24 20.70 1.80
CA LYS A 80 -5.21 19.23 1.91
C LYS A 80 -5.10 18.55 0.55
N SER A 81 -5.73 19.11 -0.48
CA SER A 81 -5.66 18.59 -1.85
C SER A 81 -4.27 18.82 -2.42
N ASP A 82 -3.65 19.96 -2.16
CA ASP A 82 -2.26 20.22 -2.56
C ASP A 82 -1.27 19.26 -1.89
N LEU A 83 -1.44 19.00 -0.59
CA LEU A 83 -0.64 18.00 0.13
C LEU A 83 -0.88 16.58 -0.40
N THR A 84 -2.15 16.19 -0.61
CA THR A 84 -2.52 14.91 -1.22
C THR A 84 -1.88 14.75 -2.60
N CYS A 85 -1.96 15.76 -3.47
CA CYS A 85 -1.40 15.68 -4.81
C CYS A 85 0.13 15.66 -4.81
N SER A 86 0.77 16.41 -3.91
CA SER A 86 2.23 16.35 -3.74
C SER A 86 2.69 14.95 -3.32
N MET A 87 1.93 14.29 -2.45
CA MET A 87 2.17 12.90 -2.06
C MET A 87 1.97 11.93 -3.23
N LEU A 88 0.92 12.10 -4.04
CA LEU A 88 0.69 11.28 -5.23
C LEU A 88 1.80 11.48 -6.27
N ASP A 89 2.24 12.71 -6.51
CA ASP A 89 3.35 13.01 -7.44
C ASP A 89 4.64 12.27 -7.00
N ARG A 90 4.91 12.22 -5.68
CA ARG A 90 6.03 11.45 -5.12
C ARG A 90 5.85 9.94 -5.34
N VAL A 91 4.67 9.39 -5.07
CA VAL A 91 4.36 7.98 -5.30
C VAL A 91 4.55 7.63 -6.78
N LYS A 92 4.06 8.47 -7.71
CA LYS A 92 4.22 8.26 -9.15
C LYS A 92 5.69 8.21 -9.54
N TYR A 93 6.50 9.14 -9.04
CA TYR A 93 7.93 9.19 -9.30
C TYR A 93 8.64 7.93 -8.82
N ILE A 94 8.42 7.54 -7.57
CA ILE A 94 9.07 6.35 -6.98
C ILE A 94 8.61 5.08 -7.69
N TYR A 95 7.31 4.95 -7.96
CA TYR A 95 6.76 3.82 -8.71
C TYR A 95 7.42 3.66 -10.07
N LYS A 96 7.52 4.77 -10.83
CA LYS A 96 8.15 4.75 -12.14
C LYS A 96 9.62 4.34 -12.03
N TRP A 97 10.36 4.98 -11.12
CA TRP A 97 11.78 4.74 -10.94
C TRP A 97 12.11 3.30 -10.54
N TYR A 98 11.31 2.68 -9.67
CA TYR A 98 11.60 1.34 -9.15
C TYR A 98 10.94 0.21 -9.93
N LEU A 99 9.72 0.41 -10.45
CA LEU A 99 8.94 -0.69 -11.04
C LEU A 99 8.74 -0.56 -12.54
N PHE A 100 8.67 0.64 -13.11
CA PHE A 100 8.41 0.78 -14.55
C PHE A 100 9.70 0.80 -15.36
N ASP A 101 10.71 1.52 -14.89
CA ASP A 101 12.00 1.66 -15.59
C ASP A 101 12.96 0.47 -15.32
N ASN A 102 12.54 -0.53 -14.55
CA ASN A 102 13.33 -1.71 -14.19
C ASN A 102 12.72 -3.00 -14.74
N PRO A 103 13.55 -4.05 -14.98
CA PRO A 103 13.05 -5.34 -15.40
C PRO A 103 12.11 -5.94 -14.33
N HIS A 104 10.93 -6.35 -14.78
CA HIS A 104 9.95 -7.07 -13.98
C HIS A 104 9.53 -8.30 -14.79
N ASN A 105 9.89 -9.49 -14.33
CA ASN A 105 9.84 -10.70 -15.18
C ASN A 105 8.39 -11.08 -15.52
N ASN A 106 7.77 -11.88 -14.65
CA ASN A 106 6.44 -12.43 -14.88
C ASN A 106 5.34 -11.52 -14.33
N TYR A 107 5.71 -10.46 -13.61
CA TYR A 107 4.77 -9.51 -13.01
C TYR A 107 4.22 -8.53 -14.05
N LYS A 108 2.92 -8.27 -13.97
CA LYS A 108 2.23 -7.31 -14.82
C LYS A 108 2.16 -5.96 -14.11
N ILE A 109 3.17 -5.14 -14.33
CA ILE A 109 3.28 -3.80 -13.73
C ILE A 109 2.53 -2.79 -14.61
N PRO A 110 1.37 -2.25 -14.18
CA PRO A 110 0.65 -1.23 -14.95
C PRO A 110 1.34 0.13 -14.89
N SER A 111 1.41 0.84 -16.03
CA SER A 111 1.88 2.22 -16.01
C SER A 111 0.89 3.16 -15.31
N LEU A 112 1.43 4.19 -14.64
CA LEU A 112 0.65 5.26 -14.03
C LEU A 112 0.37 6.44 -15.00
N ASP A 113 0.85 6.39 -16.25
CA ASP A 113 0.58 7.44 -17.25
C ASP A 113 -0.73 7.19 -18.03
N ASP A 114 -1.06 5.94 -18.35
CA ASP A 114 -2.34 5.52 -18.96
C ASP A 114 -3.06 4.55 -18.03
N VAL A 115 -3.36 5.03 -16.81
CA VAL A 115 -3.81 4.17 -15.71
C VAL A 115 -5.06 3.38 -16.06
N GLU A 116 -5.98 3.95 -16.84
CA GLU A 116 -7.25 3.28 -17.16
C GLU A 116 -7.04 2.01 -18.00
N LYS A 117 -6.31 2.16 -19.11
CA LYS A 117 -6.03 1.07 -20.03
C LYS A 117 -5.11 0.03 -19.38
N GLU A 118 -4.07 0.50 -18.69
CA GLU A 118 -3.07 -0.35 -18.06
C GLU A 118 -3.66 -1.20 -16.94
N TYR A 119 -4.45 -0.58 -16.04
CA TYR A 119 -5.15 -1.30 -14.98
C TYR A 119 -6.11 -2.36 -15.55
N ARG A 120 -6.86 -2.02 -16.62
CA ARG A 120 -7.77 -2.99 -17.27
C ARG A 120 -7.01 -4.20 -17.81
N ASN A 121 -5.91 -3.97 -18.52
CA ASN A 121 -5.18 -5.03 -19.22
C ASN A 121 -4.35 -5.90 -18.27
N LYS A 122 -3.76 -5.30 -17.24
CA LYS A 122 -2.77 -5.96 -16.38
C LYS A 122 -3.36 -6.45 -15.06
N CYS A 123 -4.33 -5.72 -14.49
CA CYS A 123 -4.92 -6.03 -13.19
C CYS A 123 -6.25 -6.78 -13.28
N LEU A 124 -7.21 -6.29 -14.07
CA LEU A 124 -8.53 -6.94 -14.16
C LEU A 124 -8.48 -8.29 -14.87
N LEU A 125 -7.72 -8.38 -15.96
CA LEU A 125 -7.55 -9.63 -16.69
C LEU A 125 -6.80 -10.71 -15.88
N HIS A 126 -6.01 -10.31 -14.87
CA HIS A 126 -5.36 -11.24 -13.94
C HIS A 126 -6.32 -11.74 -12.86
N LYS A 127 -7.17 -10.85 -12.30
CA LYS A 127 -8.24 -11.26 -11.35
C LYS A 127 -9.18 -12.30 -11.97
N LEU A 128 -9.45 -12.22 -13.27
CA LEU A 128 -10.32 -13.16 -14.00
C LEU A 128 -9.65 -14.48 -14.39
N LYS A 129 -8.31 -14.57 -14.38
CA LYS A 129 -7.56 -15.79 -14.72
C LYS A 129 -7.32 -16.72 -13.51
N LEU A 130 -7.71 -16.29 -12.32
CA LEU A 130 -7.76 -17.16 -11.15
C LEU A 130 -8.92 -18.16 -11.29
N PRO A 131 -8.77 -19.42 -10.86
CA PRO A 131 -9.86 -20.37 -10.91
C PRO A 131 -11.03 -19.85 -10.07
N LEU A 132 -12.19 -19.70 -10.70
CA LEU A 132 -13.48 -19.35 -10.10
C LEU A 132 -14.00 -20.37 -9.06
N SER A 133 -13.21 -21.38 -8.72
CA SER A 133 -13.55 -22.42 -7.75
C SER A 133 -13.30 -21.96 -6.31
N ALA A 134 -13.90 -20.84 -5.90
CA ALA A 134 -14.20 -20.61 -4.50
C ALA A 134 -15.63 -21.16 -4.26
N PRO A 135 -15.88 -22.00 -3.25
CA PRO A 135 -17.23 -22.47 -2.97
C PRO A 135 -18.11 -21.26 -2.67
N ILE A 136 -19.18 -21.09 -3.45
CA ILE A 136 -20.26 -20.17 -3.11
C ILE A 136 -20.96 -20.79 -1.92
N VAL A 137 -20.68 -20.30 -0.71
CA VAL A 137 -21.55 -20.55 0.44
C VAL A 137 -22.78 -19.69 0.22
N ASN A 138 -23.87 -20.33 -0.18
CA ASN A 138 -25.17 -19.67 -0.27
C ASN A 138 -25.63 -19.32 1.14
N ASP A 139 -25.76 -18.04 1.45
CA ASP A 139 -26.57 -17.57 2.56
C ASP A 139 -28.05 -17.75 2.18
N GLY A 140 -28.73 -18.62 2.92
CA GLY A 140 -30.16 -18.87 2.81
C GLY A 140 -30.79 -18.93 4.20
N ASP A 141 -31.27 -17.76 4.63
CA ASP A 141 -32.40 -17.45 5.50
C ASP A 141 -32.57 -18.04 6.92
N ALA A 142 -32.80 -17.07 7.82
CA ALA A 142 -33.67 -17.05 9.00
C ALA A 142 -33.15 -17.62 10.35
N SER A 143 -32.87 -16.66 11.25
CA SER A 143 -32.96 -16.78 12.72
C SER A 143 -34.38 -17.18 13.16
N PRO A 144 -34.60 -17.88 14.30
CA PRO A 144 -34.38 -17.32 15.65
C PRO A 144 -33.66 -18.32 16.58
N THR A 145 -33.00 -17.94 17.68
CA THR A 145 -33.67 -17.57 18.94
C THR A 145 -32.62 -17.08 19.94
N LEU A 146 -32.94 -15.99 20.62
CA LEU A 146 -32.29 -15.50 21.85
C LEU A 146 -32.33 -16.59 22.93
N ALA A 147 -31.17 -17.08 23.35
CA ALA A 147 -30.97 -17.64 24.68
C ALA A 147 -29.77 -16.92 25.30
N GLN A 148 -30.06 -16.14 26.34
CA GLN A 148 -29.04 -15.65 27.26
C GLN A 148 -28.46 -16.87 27.97
N ASP A 149 -27.14 -17.02 27.94
CA ASP A 149 -26.48 -17.56 29.12
C ASP A 149 -25.16 -16.84 29.36
N ARG A 150 -25.10 -16.24 30.55
CA ARG A 150 -23.91 -15.67 31.14
C ARG A 150 -23.14 -16.84 31.71
N ASP A 151 -21.91 -17.05 31.24
CA ASP A 151 -20.87 -17.54 32.13
C ASP A 151 -19.49 -17.09 31.65
N GLY A 152 -18.88 -16.24 32.48
CA GLY A 152 -17.55 -15.72 32.27
C GLY A 152 -16.51 -16.79 32.59
N LYS A 153 -15.66 -17.09 31.60
CA LYS A 153 -14.36 -17.69 31.87
C LYS A 153 -13.33 -17.08 30.92
N SER A 154 -12.58 -16.13 31.45
CA SER A 154 -11.43 -15.50 30.80
C SER A 154 -10.34 -16.55 30.59
N ALA A 155 -10.13 -16.96 29.35
CA ALA A 155 -8.89 -17.63 28.94
C ALA A 155 -7.88 -16.54 28.54
N GLU A 156 -6.75 -16.49 29.26
CA GLU A 156 -5.60 -15.64 28.95
C GLU A 156 -5.05 -15.99 27.56
N PHE A 157 -5.32 -15.14 26.58
CA PHE A 157 -4.58 -15.18 25.32
C PHE A 157 -3.24 -14.47 25.52
N SER A 158 -2.17 -15.25 25.66
CA SER A 158 -0.81 -14.75 25.56
C SER A 158 -0.62 -14.04 24.22
N SER A 159 -0.23 -12.76 24.26
CA SER A 159 0.07 -11.99 23.05
C SER A 159 1.21 -12.64 22.26
N PRO A 160 1.14 -12.68 20.91
CA PRO A 160 2.27 -13.12 20.10
C PRO A 160 3.47 -12.17 20.29
N LYS A 161 4.66 -12.74 20.51
CA LYS A 161 5.92 -11.97 20.55
C LYS A 161 6.17 -11.31 19.18
N PRO A 162 6.52 -10.01 19.12
CA PRO A 162 6.96 -9.39 17.87
C PRO A 162 8.30 -10.00 17.43
N PHE A 163 8.34 -10.49 16.20
CA PHE A 163 9.57 -10.84 15.51
C PHE A 163 10.28 -9.54 15.12
N MET A 164 11.31 -9.17 15.88
CA MET A 164 12.21 -8.04 15.60
C MET A 164 13.47 -8.60 14.95
N ASP A 165 13.67 -8.34 13.66
CA ASP A 165 14.93 -7.82 13.09
C ASP A 165 14.84 -7.74 11.56
N GLU A 166 14.74 -6.52 11.03
CA GLU A 166 15.72 -5.94 10.09
C GLU A 166 15.33 -4.48 9.80
N LYS A 167 16.31 -3.57 9.95
CA LYS A 167 16.12 -2.12 9.80
C LYS A 167 15.91 -1.77 8.33
N PRO A 168 14.88 -0.99 7.94
CA PRO A 168 14.95 -0.27 6.68
C PRO A 168 15.94 0.88 6.87
N VAL A 169 17.15 0.67 6.37
CA VAL A 169 18.08 1.74 6.01
C VAL A 169 17.35 2.56 4.94
N TYR A 170 16.88 3.76 5.28
CA TYR A 170 16.95 5.01 4.51
C TYR A 170 16.02 6.04 5.17
N THR A 171 16.60 7.10 5.73
CA THR A 171 15.85 8.21 6.31
C THR A 171 15.33 9.15 5.22
N TRP A 172 14.08 9.62 5.36
CA TRP A 172 13.37 10.63 4.54
C TRP A 172 14.23 11.74 3.95
N LYS A 173 15.25 12.19 4.69
CA LYS A 173 16.23 13.21 4.27
C LYS A 173 16.92 12.92 2.92
N LYS A 174 17.11 11.66 2.53
CA LYS A 174 17.84 11.31 1.31
C LYS A 174 16.98 11.43 0.04
N LEU A 175 15.66 11.25 0.16
CA LEU A 175 14.72 11.43 -0.96
C LEU A 175 14.36 12.92 -1.14
N ASP A 176 14.21 13.67 -0.04
CA ASP A 176 14.02 15.12 -0.11
C ASP A 176 15.22 15.83 -0.77
N ALA A 177 16.44 15.35 -0.51
CA ALA A 177 17.65 15.88 -1.14
C ALA A 177 17.69 15.66 -2.67
N LEU A 178 17.15 14.53 -3.16
CA LEU A 178 17.06 14.25 -4.60
C LEU A 178 15.98 15.12 -5.29
N TRP A 179 14.94 15.52 -4.57
CA TRP A 179 13.89 16.41 -5.08
C TRP A 179 14.36 17.86 -5.18
N PHE A 180 15.15 18.36 -4.21
CA PHE A 180 15.68 19.73 -4.23
C PHE A 180 16.80 19.96 -5.26
N GLN A 181 17.47 18.91 -5.75
CA GLN A 181 18.60 19.04 -6.70
C GLN A 181 18.17 19.12 -8.18
N ARG A 182 16.87 19.06 -8.50
CA ARG A 182 16.37 19.13 -9.90
C ARG A 182 15.26 20.16 -10.12
N ARG A 183 15.21 21.22 -9.32
CA ARG A 183 14.54 22.48 -9.67
C ARG A 183 15.55 23.50 -10.19
#